data_AF-A0A6B9ZG31-F1
#
_entry.id   AF-A0A6B9ZG31-F1
#
_cell.length_a   1.000
_cell.length_b   1.000
_cell.length_c   1.000
_cell.angle_alpha   90.00
_cell.angle_beta   90.00
_cell.angle_gamma   90.00
#
_symmetry.space_group_name_H-M   'P 1'
#
loop_
_entity.id
_entity.type
_entity.pdbx_description
1 polymer ?
#
loop_
_entity_poly.entity_id
_entity_poly.type
_entity_poly.pdbx_seq_one_letter_code
_entity_poly.pdbx_strand_id
1 'polypeptide(L)'
;MTLTAIAIDDEHVALSVIRTHATQVPFLDIKEYFTDPFKALEFLQQETVDLIFLDIRMPDISGLELMTTLPGGPMVIFTTAYSEHAVQSFELDALDYLLKPFSVERFIKACNKAKALQELILQRQRSDVSAHVIVKSGYEQHKVLLEDILYLESAGNYISFVLKDKRILSRLSMQEALALLPPDRFTRVHRSFIVANNKIDKSDRSCLYIGNVAVNVGAAYAQAVRQLGIVN
;
A
#
# COMPACT_ATOMS: atom_id res chain seq x y z
N MET A 1 13.38 -3.59 -15.17
CA MET A 1 13.43 -2.24 -14.59
C MET A 1 13.95 -2.35 -13.17
N THR A 2 14.67 -1.32 -12.74
CA THR A 2 15.28 -1.24 -11.42
C THR A 2 14.31 -0.53 -10.47
N LEU A 3 14.19 -1.05 -9.25
CA LEU A 3 13.41 -0.52 -8.15
C LEU A 3 14.33 0.32 -7.27
N THR A 4 14.11 1.63 -7.24
CA THR A 4 14.91 2.56 -6.44
C THR A 4 14.42 2.56 -5.00
N ALA A 5 15.34 2.52 -4.04
CA ALA A 5 14.97 2.40 -2.63
C ALA A 5 15.88 3.20 -1.69
N ILE A 6 15.43 3.37 -0.46
CA ILE A 6 16.24 3.81 0.69
C ILE A 6 15.99 2.91 1.90
N ALA A 7 16.89 2.95 2.88
CA ALA A 7 16.71 2.27 4.16
C ALA A 7 16.89 3.26 5.32
N ILE A 8 15.99 3.23 6.30
CA ILE A 8 15.96 4.13 7.45
C ILE A 8 15.85 3.28 8.73
N ASP A 9 16.88 3.34 9.56
CA ASP A 9 17.01 2.54 10.78
C ASP A 9 18.12 3.17 11.65
N ASP A 10 17.83 3.47 12.92
CA ASP A 10 18.81 4.13 13.82
C ASP A 10 19.99 3.22 14.19
N GLU A 11 19.87 1.91 13.95
CA GLU A 11 20.92 0.94 14.18
C GLU A 11 21.78 0.68 12.92
N HIS A 12 23.05 1.09 12.94
CA HIS A 12 24.01 0.80 11.86
C HIS A 12 24.12 -0.70 11.50
N VAL A 13 23.93 -1.58 12.49
CA VAL A 13 23.97 -3.04 12.28
C VAL A 13 22.81 -3.48 11.40
N ALA A 14 21.60 -2.97 11.63
CA ALA A 14 20.43 -3.30 10.82
C ALA A 14 20.57 -2.80 9.38
N LEU A 15 21.05 -1.57 9.19
CA LEU A 15 21.37 -1.04 7.85
C LEU A 15 22.42 -1.90 7.12
N SER A 16 23.41 -2.42 7.85
CA SER A 16 24.44 -3.32 7.29
C SER A 16 23.86 -4.66 6.84
N VAL A 17 22.88 -5.20 7.56
CA VAL A 17 22.14 -6.40 7.15
C VAL A 17 21.34 -6.14 5.87
N ILE A 18 20.60 -5.02 5.80
CA ILE A 18 19.86 -4.62 4.60
C ILE A 18 20.81 -4.48 3.40
N ARG A 19 21.94 -3.78 3.59
CA ARG A 19 22.96 -3.59 2.56
C ARG A 19 23.49 -4.91 2.04
N THR A 20 23.79 -5.85 2.93
CA THR A 20 24.30 -7.17 2.56
C THR A 20 23.26 -7.97 1.78
N HIS A 21 22.02 -8.02 2.26
CA HIS A 21 20.94 -8.74 1.59
C HIS A 21 20.56 -8.12 0.24
N ALA A 22 20.63 -6.80 0.11
CA ALA A 22 20.36 -6.08 -1.13
C ALA A 22 21.28 -6.51 -2.28
N THR A 23 22.52 -6.95 -2.00
CA THR A 23 23.43 -7.49 -3.02
C THR A 23 22.88 -8.72 -3.75
N GLN A 24 21.93 -9.44 -3.13
CA GLN A 24 21.30 -10.63 -3.69
C GLN A 24 20.02 -10.31 -4.49
N VAL A 25 19.68 -9.03 -4.66
CA VAL A 25 18.48 -8.58 -5.36
C VAL A 25 18.87 -7.68 -6.55
N PRO A 26 19.11 -8.25 -7.75
CA PRO A 26 19.69 -7.50 -8.88
C PRO A 26 18.83 -6.34 -9.41
N PHE A 27 17.54 -6.35 -9.11
CA PHE A 27 16.61 -5.29 -9.53
C PHE A 27 16.43 -4.21 -8.47
N LEU A 28 17.05 -4.31 -7.30
CA LEU A 28 16.93 -3.32 -6.22
C LEU A 28 18.16 -2.43 -6.20
N ASP A 29 17.94 -1.12 -6.17
CA ASP A 29 18.99 -0.11 -6.11
C ASP A 29 18.74 0.81 -4.91
N ILE A 30 19.43 0.53 -3.80
CA ILE A 30 19.33 1.33 -2.57
C ILE A 30 20.26 2.53 -2.69
N LYS A 31 19.66 3.71 -2.86
CA LYS A 31 20.37 4.98 -3.06
C LYS A 31 21.09 5.43 -1.80
N GLU A 32 20.40 5.38 -0.66
CA GLU A 32 20.93 5.89 0.59
C GLU A 32 20.43 5.10 1.80
N TYR A 33 21.20 5.21 2.89
CA TYR A 33 20.97 4.55 4.18
C TYR A 33 21.04 5.61 5.29
N PHE A 34 19.96 5.76 6.04
CA PHE A 34 19.82 6.81 7.04
C PHE A 34 19.70 6.22 8.44
N THR A 35 20.54 6.68 9.37
CA THR A 35 20.33 6.48 10.81
C THR A 35 19.51 7.60 11.46
N ASP A 36 19.32 8.69 10.72
CA ASP A 36 18.55 9.86 11.16
C ASP A 36 17.31 9.98 10.26
N PRO A 37 16.10 9.75 10.81
CA PRO A 37 14.87 9.81 10.03
C PRO A 37 14.60 11.20 9.45
N PHE A 38 15.09 12.28 10.06
CA PHE A 38 14.88 13.63 9.54
C PHE A 38 15.70 13.90 8.28
N LYS A 39 16.92 13.37 8.20
CA LYS A 39 17.71 13.42 6.95
C LYS A 39 17.06 12.63 5.82
N ALA A 40 16.41 11.51 6.16
CA ALA A 40 15.66 10.75 5.18
C ALA A 40 14.47 11.56 4.63
N LEU A 41 13.76 12.31 5.50
CA LEU A 41 12.69 13.21 5.07
C LEU A 41 13.20 14.34 4.17
N GLU A 42 14.34 14.96 4.50
CA GLU A 42 14.99 15.96 3.64
C GLU A 42 15.34 15.38 2.26
N PHE A 43 15.88 14.17 2.22
CA PHE A 43 16.17 13.46 0.97
C PHE A 43 14.90 13.21 0.14
N LEU A 44 13.82 12.73 0.78
CA LEU A 44 12.54 12.44 0.12
C LEU A 44 11.82 13.69 -0.42
N GLN A 45 12.18 14.90 0.04
CA GLN A 45 11.68 16.14 -0.55
C GLN A 45 12.33 16.47 -1.89
N GLN A 46 13.53 15.93 -2.16
CA GLN A 46 14.32 16.23 -3.34
C GLN A 46 14.33 15.08 -4.35
N GLU A 47 14.26 13.85 -3.86
CA GLU A 47 14.42 12.63 -4.64
C GLU A 47 13.17 11.75 -4.55
N THR A 48 12.77 11.19 -5.69
CA THR A 48 11.69 10.19 -5.75
C THR A 48 12.28 8.80 -5.62
N VAL A 49 11.71 7.98 -4.74
CA VAL A 49 12.07 6.56 -4.58
C VAL A 49 10.83 5.69 -4.72
N ASP A 50 11.01 4.43 -5.11
CA ASP A 50 9.90 3.48 -5.25
C ASP A 50 9.59 2.73 -3.94
N LEU A 51 10.61 2.51 -3.10
CA LEU A 51 10.53 1.65 -1.91
C LEU A 51 11.34 2.21 -0.73
N ILE A 52 10.79 2.12 0.48
CA ILE A 52 11.48 2.42 1.74
C ILE A 52 11.50 1.16 2.61
N PHE A 53 12.68 0.78 3.09
CA PHE A 53 12.82 -0.08 4.26
C PHE A 53 12.87 0.81 5.51
N LEU A 54 11.92 0.64 6.43
CA LEU A 54 11.71 1.59 7.53
C LEU A 54 11.66 0.86 8.86
N ASP A 55 12.52 1.19 9.82
CA ASP A 55 12.33 0.70 11.19
C ASP A 55 11.10 1.34 11.82
N ILE A 56 10.32 0.54 12.52
CA ILE A 56 9.20 1.00 13.32
C ILE A 56 9.68 1.79 14.53
N ARG A 57 10.72 1.33 15.23
CA ARG A 57 11.21 2.00 16.44
C ARG A 57 12.48 2.75 16.14
N MET A 58 12.39 4.08 16.12
CA MET A 58 13.53 4.98 16.03
C MET A 58 13.36 6.09 17.08
N PRO A 59 14.45 6.73 17.54
CA PRO A 59 14.38 7.93 18.36
C PRO A 59 13.60 9.05 17.66
N ASP A 60 12.97 9.91 18.47
CA ASP A 60 12.26 11.14 18.10
C ASP A 60 10.99 10.98 17.24
N ILE A 61 10.99 10.11 16.22
CA ILE A 61 9.85 9.79 15.37
C ILE A 61 9.83 8.29 15.05
N SER A 62 8.71 7.62 15.31
CA SER A 62 8.55 6.21 14.92
C SER A 62 8.38 6.07 13.41
N GLY A 63 8.72 4.91 12.86
CA GLY A 63 8.47 4.61 11.44
C GLY A 63 6.99 4.67 11.08
N LEU A 64 6.09 4.36 12.02
CA LEU A 64 4.65 4.47 11.82
C LEU A 64 4.24 5.92 11.63
N GLU A 65 4.71 6.81 12.51
CA GLU A 65 4.46 8.26 12.39
C GLU A 65 5.07 8.82 11.11
N LEU A 66 6.31 8.45 10.79
CA LEU A 66 6.97 8.88 9.55
C LEU A 66 6.17 8.46 8.32
N MET A 67 5.64 7.23 8.27
CA MET A 67 4.80 6.77 7.17
C MET A 67 3.54 7.61 6.98
N THR A 68 2.93 8.12 8.06
CA THR A 68 1.75 9.01 7.94
C THR A 68 2.06 10.34 7.25
N THR A 69 3.32 10.77 7.28
CA THR A 69 3.79 11.99 6.60
C THR A 69 4.11 11.76 5.11
N LEU A 70 4.05 10.51 4.64
CA LEU A 70 4.32 10.11 3.25
C LEU A 70 3.05 9.66 2.47
N PRO A 71 1.91 10.38 2.54
CA PRO A 71 0.67 9.92 1.89
C PRO A 71 0.81 9.90 0.36
N GLY A 72 0.51 8.75 -0.25
CA GLY A 72 0.68 8.53 -1.70
C GLY A 72 2.14 8.36 -2.15
N GLY A 73 3.07 8.23 -1.21
CA GLY A 73 4.50 8.09 -1.43
C GLY A 73 4.96 6.67 -1.80
N PRO A 74 6.26 6.37 -1.61
CA PRO A 74 6.84 5.05 -1.94
C PRO A 74 6.18 3.89 -1.21
N MET A 75 6.34 2.69 -1.76
CA MET A 75 6.02 1.46 -1.04
C MET A 75 6.85 1.40 0.25
N VAL A 76 6.27 0.88 1.33
CA VAL A 76 6.98 0.75 2.61
C VAL A 76 7.04 -0.72 3.01
N ILE A 77 8.24 -1.19 3.31
CA ILE A 77 8.48 -2.46 4.00
C ILE A 77 9.04 -2.13 5.38
N PHE A 78 8.29 -2.46 6.43
CA PHE A 78 8.76 -2.21 7.78
C PHE A 78 9.80 -3.26 8.21
N THR A 79 10.85 -2.81 8.88
CA THR A 79 11.73 -3.63 9.71
C THR A 79 11.36 -3.43 11.18
N THR A 80 11.39 -4.47 12.00
CA THR A 80 11.09 -4.32 13.44
C THR A 80 11.64 -5.48 14.25
N ALA A 81 12.03 -5.24 15.50
CA ALA A 81 12.38 -6.30 16.45
C ALA A 81 11.14 -6.92 17.16
N TYR A 82 9.94 -6.35 16.99
CA TYR A 82 8.75 -6.75 17.75
C TYR A 82 7.61 -7.19 16.83
N SER A 83 7.07 -8.38 17.10
CA SER A 83 5.95 -8.94 16.34
C SER A 83 4.63 -8.21 16.58
N GLU A 84 4.44 -7.59 17.74
CA GLU A 84 3.22 -6.86 18.12
C GLU A 84 2.95 -5.63 17.25
N HIS A 85 4.01 -4.97 16.78
CA HIS A 85 3.92 -3.81 15.89
C HIS A 85 3.43 -4.17 14.49
N ALA A 86 3.58 -5.42 14.06
CA ALA A 86 3.01 -5.90 12.79
C ALA A 86 1.46 -5.83 12.81
N VAL A 87 0.83 -5.88 13.99
CA VAL A 87 -0.63 -5.82 14.13
C VAL A 87 -1.15 -4.37 13.98
N GLN A 88 -0.49 -3.42 14.63
CA GLN A 88 -0.88 -1.99 14.59
C GLN A 88 -0.62 -1.36 13.21
N SER A 89 0.45 -1.79 12.57
CA SER A 89 0.83 -1.34 11.23
C SER A 89 -0.06 -1.88 10.12
N PHE A 90 -0.94 -2.86 10.33
CA PHE A 90 -2.00 -3.20 9.35
C PHE A 90 -2.97 -2.04 9.08
N GLU A 91 -3.06 -1.07 9.99
CA GLU A 91 -3.82 0.16 9.74
C GLU A 91 -3.10 1.12 8.78
N LEU A 92 -1.79 0.92 8.60
CA LEU A 92 -0.97 1.64 7.65
C LEU A 92 -0.72 0.74 6.44
N ASP A 93 -0.80 1.29 5.23
CA ASP A 93 -0.78 0.51 3.98
C ASP A 93 0.62 -0.03 3.61
N ALA A 94 1.32 -0.65 4.54
CA ALA A 94 2.64 -1.22 4.30
C ALA A 94 2.53 -2.50 3.47
N LEU A 95 3.54 -2.69 2.62
CA LEU A 95 3.60 -3.79 1.69
C LEU A 95 4.04 -5.09 2.36
N ASP A 96 5.00 -5.01 3.30
CA ASP A 96 5.52 -6.18 3.98
C ASP A 96 6.21 -5.85 5.31
N TYR A 97 6.46 -6.90 6.10
CA TYR A 97 7.11 -6.81 7.42
C TYR A 97 8.28 -7.77 7.55
N LEU A 98 9.43 -7.24 7.97
CA LEU A 98 10.66 -7.97 8.23
C LEU A 98 10.97 -7.95 9.73
N LEU A 99 10.69 -9.07 10.41
CA LEU A 99 11.03 -9.24 11.82
C LEU A 99 12.55 -9.45 11.96
N LYS A 100 13.24 -8.56 12.67
CA LYS A 100 14.67 -8.65 12.98
C LYS A 100 14.92 -9.79 13.99
N PRO A 101 15.96 -10.62 13.82
CA PRO A 101 16.80 -10.74 12.62
C PRO A 101 16.03 -11.46 11.49
N PHE A 102 16.13 -10.96 10.26
CA PHE A 102 15.50 -11.58 9.08
C PHE A 102 16.54 -12.19 8.13
N SER A 103 16.17 -13.31 7.54
CA SER A 103 17.01 -14.01 6.57
C SER A 103 17.01 -13.33 5.20
N VAL A 104 18.00 -13.64 4.38
CA VAL A 104 18.10 -13.13 3.01
C VAL A 104 16.91 -13.59 2.16
N GLU A 105 16.40 -14.81 2.36
CA GLU A 105 15.23 -15.33 1.64
C GLU A 105 13.98 -14.53 1.97
N ARG A 106 13.83 -14.10 3.24
CA ARG A 106 12.70 -13.28 3.66
C ARG A 106 12.76 -11.88 3.07
N PHE A 107 13.96 -11.31 2.99
CA PHE A 107 14.23 -10.03 2.34
C PHE A 107 13.93 -10.07 0.83
N ILE A 108 14.43 -11.09 0.12
CA ILE A 108 14.17 -11.30 -1.32
C ILE A 108 12.66 -11.42 -1.58
N LYS A 109 11.92 -12.17 -0.74
CA LYS A 109 10.46 -12.28 -0.85
C LYS A 109 9.77 -10.93 -0.74
N ALA A 110 10.19 -10.08 0.19
CA ALA A 110 9.62 -8.75 0.36
C ALA A 110 9.91 -7.84 -0.86
N CYS A 111 11.14 -7.88 -1.38
CA CYS A 111 11.53 -7.14 -2.59
C CYS A 111 10.73 -7.60 -3.82
N ASN A 112 10.49 -8.91 -3.97
CA ASN A 112 9.70 -9.45 -5.07
C ASN A 112 8.24 -9.00 -5.03
N LYS A 113 7.65 -8.86 -3.82
CA LYS A 113 6.31 -8.25 -3.69
C LYS A 113 6.32 -6.79 -4.15
N ALA A 114 7.35 -6.02 -3.78
CA ALA A 114 7.47 -4.62 -4.19
C ALA A 114 7.58 -4.49 -5.71
N LYS A 115 8.40 -5.33 -6.32
CA LYS A 115 8.51 -5.41 -7.77
C LYS A 115 7.18 -5.77 -8.45
N ALA A 116 6.47 -6.78 -7.95
CA ALA A 116 5.17 -7.17 -8.51
C ALA A 116 4.15 -6.02 -8.44
N LEU A 117 4.10 -5.31 -7.31
CA LEU A 117 3.24 -4.14 -7.15
C LEU A 117 3.64 -2.99 -8.09
N GLN A 118 4.93 -2.71 -8.22
CA GLN A 118 5.45 -1.71 -9.17
C GLN A 118 5.04 -2.05 -10.61
N GLU A 119 5.17 -3.32 -11.01
CA GLU A 119 4.76 -3.79 -12.34
C GLU A 119 3.26 -3.60 -12.58
N LEU A 120 2.40 -3.84 -11.58
CA LEU A 120 0.96 -3.56 -11.67
C LEU A 120 0.67 -2.07 -11.85
N ILE A 121 1.33 -1.20 -11.07
CA ILE A 121 1.16 0.26 -11.16
C ILE A 121 1.57 0.76 -12.55
N LEU A 122 2.71 0.30 -13.07
CA LEU A 122 3.21 0.67 -14.40
C LEU A 122 2.30 0.15 -15.53
N GLN A 123 1.78 -1.07 -15.39
CA GLN A 123 0.80 -1.61 -16.34
C GLN A 123 -0.46 -0.74 -16.38
N ARG A 124 -0.96 -0.30 -15.21
CA ARG A 124 -2.11 0.62 -15.14
C ARG A 124 -1.83 1.94 -15.87
N GLN A 125 -0.69 2.58 -15.60
CA GLN A 125 -0.32 3.85 -16.25
C GLN A 125 -0.22 3.73 -17.78
N ARG A 126 0.28 2.61 -18.30
CA ARG A 126 0.29 2.36 -19.76
C ARG A 126 -1.09 2.13 -20.35
N SER A 127 -2.07 1.82 -19.51
CA SER A 127 -3.43 1.45 -19.87
C SER A 127 -4.42 2.59 -19.71
N ASP A 128 -3.96 3.85 -19.65
CA ASP A 128 -4.59 5.10 -19.18
C ASP A 128 -5.97 5.48 -19.79
N VAL A 129 -6.56 4.61 -20.60
CA VAL A 129 -7.88 4.77 -21.25
C VAL A 129 -8.81 3.58 -20.96
N SER A 130 -8.38 2.58 -20.20
CA SER A 130 -9.16 1.37 -19.99
C SER A 130 -10.31 1.61 -19.01
N ALA A 131 -11.55 1.62 -19.54
CA ALA A 131 -12.78 1.60 -18.73
C ALA A 131 -12.99 0.29 -17.94
N HIS A 132 -11.97 -0.58 -17.85
CA HIS A 132 -12.05 -1.90 -17.26
C HIS A 132 -10.73 -2.35 -16.64
N VAL A 133 -10.83 -3.32 -15.73
CA VAL A 133 -9.71 -4.07 -15.16
C VAL A 133 -9.91 -5.57 -15.38
N ILE A 134 -8.82 -6.33 -15.46
CA ILE A 134 -8.88 -7.79 -15.51
C ILE A 134 -8.71 -8.32 -14.08
N VAL A 135 -9.75 -8.98 -13.57
CA VAL A 135 -9.77 -9.59 -12.24
C VAL A 135 -9.70 -11.10 -12.38
N LYS A 136 -8.70 -11.72 -11.77
CA LYS A 136 -8.55 -13.18 -11.77
C LYS A 136 -9.31 -13.79 -10.60
N SER A 137 -10.15 -14.78 -10.86
CA SER A 137 -10.91 -15.55 -9.86
C SER A 137 -10.68 -17.05 -10.11
N GLY A 138 -9.82 -17.67 -9.31
CA GLY A 138 -9.36 -19.04 -9.56
C GLY A 138 -8.65 -19.15 -10.91
N TYR A 139 -9.20 -19.95 -11.82
CA TYR A 139 -8.70 -20.13 -13.18
C TYR A 139 -9.33 -19.17 -14.20
N GLU A 140 -10.35 -18.40 -13.79
CA GLU A 140 -11.08 -17.50 -14.68
C GLU A 140 -10.48 -16.09 -14.67
N GLN A 141 -10.55 -15.42 -15.81
CA GLN A 141 -10.23 -14.01 -15.94
C GLN A 141 -11.50 -13.24 -16.30
N HIS A 142 -11.91 -12.33 -15.43
CA HIS A 142 -13.07 -11.50 -15.65
C HIS A 142 -12.63 -10.11 -16.08
N LYS A 143 -13.12 -9.67 -17.24
CA LYS A 143 -13.12 -8.26 -17.60
C LYS A 143 -14.20 -7.55 -16.78
N VAL A 144 -13.80 -6.66 -15.88
CA VAL A 144 -14.69 -5.91 -15.00
C VAL A 144 -14.69 -4.45 -15.41
N LEU A 145 -15.84 -3.92 -15.80
CA LEU A 145 -15.99 -2.49 -16.10
C LEU A 145 -15.90 -1.68 -14.80
N LEU A 146 -15.10 -0.62 -14.82
CA LEU A 146 -14.88 0.23 -13.64
C LEU A 146 -16.17 0.92 -13.18
N GLU A 147 -17.12 1.18 -14.08
CA GLU A 147 -18.40 1.82 -13.76
C GLU A 147 -19.39 0.92 -13.00
N ASP A 148 -19.16 -0.39 -13.06
CA ASP A 148 -19.99 -1.40 -12.39
C ASP A 148 -19.49 -1.73 -10.98
N ILE A 149 -18.25 -1.37 -10.67
CA ILE A 149 -17.68 -1.54 -9.33
C ILE A 149 -18.34 -0.54 -8.39
N LEU A 150 -18.91 -1.05 -7.29
CA LEU A 150 -19.47 -0.25 -6.20
C LEU A 150 -18.40 0.01 -5.13
N TYR A 151 -17.81 -1.08 -4.64
CA TYR A 151 -16.75 -1.07 -3.66
C TYR A 151 -16.02 -2.42 -3.69
N LEU A 152 -14.85 -2.46 -3.08
CA LEU A 152 -14.11 -3.67 -2.79
C LEU A 152 -14.07 -3.85 -1.28
N GLU A 153 -14.17 -5.10 -0.83
CA GLU A 153 -14.06 -5.46 0.58
C GLU A 153 -13.10 -6.63 0.79
N SER A 154 -12.42 -6.65 1.93
CA SER A 154 -11.64 -7.82 2.34
C SER A 154 -12.57 -8.98 2.73
N ALA A 155 -12.32 -10.16 2.17
CA ALA A 155 -13.06 -11.40 2.40
C ALA A 155 -12.06 -12.53 2.73
N GLY A 156 -11.56 -12.54 3.97
CA GLY A 156 -10.51 -13.47 4.41
C GLY A 156 -9.20 -13.19 3.68
N ASN A 157 -8.69 -14.18 2.94
CA ASN A 157 -7.46 -14.05 2.13
C ASN A 157 -7.71 -13.58 0.69
N TYR A 158 -8.90 -13.03 0.43
CA TYR A 158 -9.33 -12.58 -0.89
C TYR A 158 -9.87 -11.17 -0.81
N ILE A 159 -9.89 -10.50 -1.96
CA ILE A 159 -10.63 -9.25 -2.15
C ILE A 159 -11.89 -9.56 -2.95
N SER A 160 -13.02 -9.14 -2.40
CA SER A 160 -14.32 -9.20 -3.07
C SER A 160 -14.55 -7.90 -3.83
N PHE A 161 -14.58 -7.98 -5.16
CA PHE A 161 -15.04 -6.90 -6.03
C PHE A 161 -16.56 -6.95 -6.05
N VAL A 162 -17.20 -6.01 -5.35
CA VAL A 162 -18.66 -5.91 -5.29
C VAL A 162 -19.14 -5.03 -6.44
N LEU A 163 -19.85 -5.66 -7.37
CA LEU A 163 -20.48 -5.01 -8.51
C LEU A 163 -21.98 -4.85 -8.25
N LYS A 164 -22.69 -4.15 -9.13
CA LYS A 164 -24.15 -3.96 -9.06
C LYS A 164 -24.93 -5.27 -8.84
N ASP A 165 -24.57 -6.31 -9.61
CA ASP A 165 -25.38 -7.54 -9.69
C ASP A 165 -24.66 -8.79 -9.16
N LYS A 166 -23.34 -8.70 -8.88
CA LYS A 166 -22.53 -9.87 -8.49
C LYS A 166 -21.28 -9.49 -7.72
N ARG A 167 -20.62 -10.49 -7.15
CA ARG A 167 -19.32 -10.37 -6.50
C ARG A 167 -18.29 -11.26 -7.20
N ILE A 168 -17.05 -10.78 -7.29
CA ILE A 168 -15.92 -11.55 -7.83
C ILE A 168 -14.84 -11.61 -6.74
N LEU A 169 -14.43 -12.82 -6.36
CA LEU A 169 -13.37 -13.02 -5.37
C LEU A 169 -12.01 -13.17 -6.08
N SER A 170 -11.07 -12.30 -5.76
CA SER A 170 -9.71 -12.35 -6.31
C SER A 170 -8.68 -12.52 -5.20
N ARG A 171 -7.65 -13.34 -5.47
CA ARG A 171 -6.54 -13.55 -4.54
C ARG A 171 -5.53 -12.41 -4.68
N LEU A 172 -5.93 -11.25 -4.17
CA LEU A 172 -5.13 -10.03 -4.09
C LEU A 172 -5.03 -9.60 -2.63
N SER A 173 -4.02 -8.81 -2.31
CA SER A 173 -4.01 -7.93 -1.15
C SER A 173 -4.82 -6.66 -1.44
N MET A 174 -5.16 -5.91 -0.38
CA MET A 174 -5.81 -4.60 -0.55
C MET A 174 -4.97 -3.62 -1.37
N GLN A 175 -3.64 -3.65 -1.20
CA GLN A 175 -2.75 -2.75 -1.91
C GLN A 175 -2.63 -3.11 -3.39
N GLU A 176 -2.54 -4.39 -3.72
CA GLU A 176 -2.57 -4.84 -5.12
C GLU A 176 -3.92 -4.50 -5.77
N ALA A 177 -5.04 -4.70 -5.06
CA ALA A 177 -6.36 -4.35 -5.57
C ALA A 177 -6.49 -2.83 -5.80
N LEU A 178 -5.98 -2.00 -4.90
CA LEU A 178 -5.95 -0.55 -5.08
C LEU A 178 -5.08 -0.13 -6.28
N ALA A 179 -3.92 -0.78 -6.46
CA ALA A 179 -3.02 -0.49 -7.57
C ALA A 179 -3.60 -0.81 -8.96
N LEU A 180 -4.60 -1.70 -9.04
CA LEU A 180 -5.35 -1.97 -10.27
C LEU A 180 -6.35 -0.85 -10.62
N LEU A 181 -6.75 -0.03 -9.64
CA LEU A 181 -7.83 0.93 -9.78
C LEU A 181 -7.30 2.36 -10.02
N PRO A 182 -7.97 3.19 -10.84
CA PRO A 182 -7.58 4.60 -10.99
C PRO A 182 -7.82 5.38 -9.69
N PRO A 183 -6.80 6.07 -9.14
CA PRO A 183 -6.87 6.75 -7.84
C PRO A 183 -7.81 7.96 -7.83
N ASP A 184 -8.11 8.53 -9.00
CA ASP A 184 -9.11 9.58 -9.19
C ASP A 184 -10.56 9.04 -9.07
N ARG A 185 -10.75 7.74 -9.32
CA ARG A 185 -12.08 7.09 -9.32
C ARG A 185 -12.33 6.23 -8.08
N PHE A 186 -11.29 5.76 -7.41
CA PHE A 186 -11.39 4.86 -6.27
C PHE A 186 -10.52 5.31 -5.12
N THR A 187 -11.09 5.30 -3.92
CA THR A 187 -10.41 5.72 -2.71
C THR A 187 -10.47 4.61 -1.67
N ARG A 188 -9.34 4.33 -1.03
CA ARG A 188 -9.31 3.46 0.14
C ARG A 188 -9.77 4.24 1.36
N VAL A 189 -10.78 3.73 2.05
CA VAL A 189 -11.46 4.43 3.15
C VAL A 189 -11.35 3.69 4.47
N HIS A 190 -10.93 2.43 4.42
CA HIS A 190 -10.71 1.59 5.58
C HIS A 190 -9.63 0.54 5.25
N ARG A 191 -9.06 -0.08 6.28
CA ARG A 191 -8.11 -1.19 6.10
C ARG A 191 -8.69 -2.35 5.28
N SER A 192 -10.02 -2.47 5.28
CA SER A 192 -10.77 -3.54 4.59
C SER A 192 -11.64 -3.05 3.42
N PHE A 193 -11.65 -1.76 3.07
CA PHE A 193 -12.55 -1.23 2.04
C PHE A 193 -11.90 -0.20 1.11
N ILE A 194 -12.20 -0.35 -0.18
CA ILE A 194 -11.96 0.64 -1.24
C ILE A 194 -13.32 0.94 -1.88
N VAL A 195 -13.65 2.20 -2.11
CA VAL A 195 -14.95 2.61 -2.65
C VAL A 195 -14.79 3.29 -4.01
N ALA A 196 -15.77 3.14 -4.90
CA ALA A 196 -15.88 3.99 -6.07
C ALA A 196 -16.40 5.37 -5.67
N ASN A 197 -15.63 6.42 -5.98
CA ASN A 197 -15.91 7.78 -5.55
C ASN A 197 -17.28 8.28 -6.06
N ASN A 198 -17.65 7.91 -7.28
CA ASN A 198 -18.92 8.28 -7.91
C ASN A 198 -20.12 7.41 -7.49
N LYS A 199 -19.94 6.46 -6.56
CA LYS A 199 -21.01 5.60 -6.03
C LYS A 199 -21.36 5.92 -4.57
N ILE A 200 -20.72 6.94 -3.99
CA ILE A 200 -21.02 7.40 -2.64
C ILE A 200 -22.28 8.27 -2.71
N ASP A 201 -23.34 7.84 -2.01
CA ASP A 201 -24.62 8.55 -2.00
C ASP A 201 -24.65 9.66 -0.93
N LYS A 202 -24.06 9.38 0.24
CA LYS A 202 -23.95 10.31 1.36
C LYS A 202 -22.81 9.91 2.29
N SER A 203 -22.38 10.84 3.14
CA SER A 203 -21.42 10.61 4.22
C SER A 203 -21.92 11.18 5.54
N ASP A 204 -21.50 10.58 6.64
CA ASP A 204 -21.55 11.19 7.98
C ASP A 204 -20.14 11.30 8.57
N ARG A 205 -20.03 11.52 9.89
CA ARG A 205 -18.74 11.68 10.58
C ARG A 205 -17.82 10.46 10.51
N SER A 206 -18.37 9.26 10.34
CA SER A 206 -17.63 7.99 10.43
C SER A 206 -17.91 7.03 9.29
N CYS A 207 -18.91 7.28 8.46
CA CYS A 207 -19.39 6.34 7.45
C CYS A 207 -19.57 6.99 6.09
N LEU A 208 -19.27 6.22 5.04
CA LEU A 208 -19.73 6.47 3.67
C LEU A 208 -20.85 5.49 3.34
N TYR A 209 -21.88 5.95 2.64
CA TYR A 209 -23.02 5.14 2.26
C TYR A 209 -23.02 4.89 0.75
N ILE A 210 -23.15 3.62 0.37
CA ILE A 210 -23.20 3.15 -1.02
C ILE A 210 -24.42 2.24 -1.13
N GLY A 211 -25.51 2.77 -1.70
CA GLY A 211 -26.85 2.21 -1.60
C GLY A 211 -27.25 1.98 -0.15
N ASN A 212 -27.50 0.72 0.19
CA ASN A 212 -27.89 0.30 1.55
C ASN A 212 -26.70 -0.12 2.43
N VAL A 213 -25.47 -0.01 1.93
CA VAL A 213 -24.26 -0.43 2.65
C VAL A 213 -23.62 0.78 3.32
N ALA A 214 -23.39 0.69 4.63
CA ALA A 214 -22.58 1.65 5.37
C ALA A 214 -21.14 1.13 5.49
N VAL A 215 -20.19 1.92 5.00
CA VAL A 215 -18.76 1.63 5.01
C VAL A 215 -18.09 2.56 6.03
N ASN A 216 -17.56 1.99 7.11
CA ASN A 216 -16.84 2.76 8.12
C ASN A 216 -15.54 3.33 7.56
N VAL A 217 -15.23 4.58 7.93
CA VAL A 217 -13.99 5.27 7.61
C VAL A 217 -12.98 5.01 8.72
N GLY A 218 -11.83 4.43 8.38
CA GLY A 218 -10.74 4.24 9.34
C GLY A 218 -10.01 5.56 9.60
N ALA A 219 -9.54 5.77 10.83
CA ALA A 219 -8.88 7.01 11.24
C ALA A 219 -7.69 7.38 10.33
N ALA A 220 -6.86 6.41 9.96
CA ALA A 220 -5.73 6.58 9.04
C ALA A 220 -6.12 7.05 7.63
N TYR A 221 -7.39 6.86 7.22
CA TYR A 221 -7.88 7.19 5.89
C TYR A 221 -8.75 8.46 5.87
N ALA A 222 -8.95 9.10 7.01
CA ALA A 222 -9.84 10.27 7.13
C ALA A 222 -9.42 11.43 6.22
N GLN A 223 -8.11 11.63 6.02
CA GLN A 223 -7.61 12.67 5.11
C GLN A 223 -7.96 12.39 3.65
N ALA A 224 -7.77 11.16 3.18
CA ALA A 224 -8.13 10.77 1.82
C ALA A 224 -9.64 10.93 1.56
N VAL A 225 -10.47 10.58 2.54
CA VAL A 225 -11.93 10.78 2.44
C VAL A 225 -12.31 12.26 2.40
N ARG A 226 -11.68 13.11 3.21
CA ARG A 226 -11.92 14.57 3.16
C ARG A 226 -11.62 15.18 1.79
N GLN A 227 -10.60 14.68 1.10
CA GLN A 227 -10.24 15.15 -0.25
C GLN A 227 -11.29 14.84 -1.32
N LEU A 228 -12.23 13.91 -1.06
CA LEU A 228 -13.32 13.62 -1.99
C LEU A 228 -14.31 14.78 -2.13
N GLY A 229 -14.35 15.73 -1.19
CA GLY A 229 -15.28 16.86 -1.22
C GLY A 229 -16.76 16.49 -1.01
N ILE A 230 -17.02 15.26 -0.53
CA ILE A 230 -18.37 14.73 -0.23
C ILE A 230 -18.80 15.11 1.20
N VAL A 231 -17.85 15.55 2.03
CA VAL A 231 -18.06 15.95 3.42
C VAL A 231 -18.47 17.44 3.46
N ASN A 232 -19.73 17.69 3.80
CA ASN A 232 -20.20 18.98 4.35
C ASN A 232 -20.43 18.84 5.85
#